data_AF-A0A933CUL6-F1
#
_entry.id   AF-A0A933CUL6-F1
#
_cell.length_a   1.000
_cell.length_b   1.000
_cell.length_c   1.000
_cell.angle_alpha   90.00
_cell.angle_beta   90.00
_cell.angle_gamma   90.00
#
_symmetry.space_group_name_H-M   'P 1'
#
loop_
_entity.id
_entity.type
_entity.pdbx_description
1 polymer ?
#
loop_
_entity_poly.entity_id
_entity_poly.type
_entity_poly.pdbx_seq_one_letter_code
_entity_poly.pdbx_strand_id
1 'polypeptide(L)'
;ILDSYLLDVYSGRKLGYPSTGNAARSAGGPLSVAPTNFYLVPGKQSPEEIIASVEEGFYVTELIGFGVNLITGDYSRGAAGIWIDKGELAYPVEEVTIAGSLKDMLINLEAVGSDLHMRGRISSPTIKISRMTVAGE
;
A
#
# COMPACT_ATOMS: atom_id res chain seq x y z
N ILE A 1 13.42 6.20 -5.20
CA ILE A 1 14.76 5.64 -4.86
C ILE A 1 14.72 5.31 -3.37
N LEU A 2 15.32 4.19 -2.95
CA LEU A 2 15.41 3.84 -1.53
C LEU A 2 16.48 4.70 -0.85
N ASP A 3 16.11 5.36 0.24
CA ASP A 3 16.99 6.27 0.98
C ASP A 3 17.57 5.63 2.25
N SER A 4 16.73 4.94 3.03
CA SER A 4 17.14 4.35 4.31
C SER A 4 16.29 3.15 4.72
N TYR A 5 16.72 2.48 5.79
CA TYR A 5 15.98 1.41 6.46
C TYR A 5 15.53 1.87 7.83
N LEU A 6 14.40 1.32 8.31
CA LEU A 6 14.03 1.43 9.71
C LEU A 6 14.91 0.46 10.51
N LEU A 7 15.58 0.95 11.54
CA LEU A 7 16.57 0.21 12.31
C LEU A 7 16.38 0.46 13.81
N ASP A 8 16.56 -0.62 14.58
CA ASP A 8 16.85 -0.53 16.01
C ASP A 8 18.38 -0.54 16.23
N VAL A 9 18.80 -0.56 17.50
CA VAL A 9 20.23 -0.59 17.84
C VAL A 9 20.90 -1.89 17.39
N TYR A 10 20.18 -3.01 17.42
CA TYR A 10 20.72 -4.32 17.06
C TYR A 10 20.93 -4.44 15.55
N SER A 11 19.90 -4.16 14.75
CA SER A 11 19.96 -4.22 13.28
C SER A 11 20.89 -3.15 12.72
N GLY A 12 20.91 -1.94 13.30
CA GLY A 12 21.87 -0.90 12.95
C GLY A 12 23.32 -1.38 13.12
N ARG A 13 23.68 -1.93 14.28
CA ARG A 13 25.03 -2.48 14.53
C ARG A 13 25.39 -3.61 13.58
N LYS A 14 24.45 -4.51 13.28
CA LYS A 14 24.69 -5.65 12.37
C LYS A 14 24.94 -5.21 10.93
N LEU A 15 24.30 -4.12 10.50
CA LEU A 15 24.43 -3.59 9.13
C LEU A 15 25.47 -2.46 9.01
N GLY A 16 26.08 -2.01 10.12
CA GLY A 16 27.04 -0.89 10.12
C GLY A 16 26.39 0.49 10.01
N TYR A 17 25.10 0.63 10.32
CA TYR A 17 24.35 1.89 10.29
C TYR A 17 23.97 2.36 11.71
N PRO A 18 23.74 3.67 11.91
CA PRO A 18 23.12 4.16 13.13
C PRO A 18 21.68 3.66 13.27
N SER A 19 21.20 3.54 14.52
CA SER A 19 19.79 3.30 14.81
C SER A 19 18.94 4.47 14.30
N THR A 20 17.77 4.19 13.74
CA THR A 20 16.80 5.22 13.33
C THR A 20 15.70 5.44 14.38
N GLY A 21 15.82 4.80 15.55
CA GLY A 21 14.84 4.94 16.64
C GLY A 21 13.54 4.16 16.43
N ASN A 22 13.55 3.14 15.57
CA ASN A 22 12.36 2.37 15.21
C ASN A 22 12.18 1.06 16.01
N ALA A 23 12.78 0.97 17.19
CA ALA A 23 12.55 -0.15 18.10
C ALA A 23 11.10 -0.11 18.61
N ALA A 24 10.39 -1.22 18.46
CA ALA A 24 9.01 -1.39 18.87
C ALA A 24 8.82 -2.69 19.66
N ARG A 25 7.78 -2.70 20.48
CA ARG A 25 7.43 -3.86 21.31
C ARG A 25 5.93 -3.87 21.56
N SER A 26 5.28 -5.02 21.34
CA SER A 26 3.92 -5.26 21.82
C SER A 26 3.95 -5.66 23.30
N ALA A 27 2.81 -5.57 23.99
CA ALA A 27 2.71 -6.04 25.37
C ALA A 27 3.11 -7.53 25.44
N GLY A 28 4.20 -7.83 26.15
CA GLY A 28 4.74 -9.19 26.29
C GLY A 28 5.52 -9.74 25.08
N GLY A 29 5.66 -8.98 23.99
CA GLY A 29 6.38 -9.41 22.79
C GLY A 29 7.90 -9.19 22.84
N PRO A 30 8.67 -9.84 21.93
CA PRO A 30 10.07 -9.49 21.72
C PRO A 30 10.20 -8.06 21.16
N LEU A 31 11.41 -7.51 21.26
CA LEU A 31 11.76 -6.28 20.54
C LEU A 31 11.76 -6.57 19.04
N SER A 32 11.17 -5.67 18.26
CA SER A 32 11.15 -5.69 16.80
C SER A 32 11.36 -4.28 16.24
N VAL A 33 11.45 -4.18 14.92
CA VAL A 33 11.47 -2.88 14.23
C VAL A 33 10.07 -2.59 13.68
N ALA A 34 9.54 -1.41 13.96
CA ALA A 34 8.27 -0.96 13.39
C ALA A 34 8.25 0.56 13.13
N PRO A 35 7.42 1.03 12.19
CA PRO A 35 7.18 2.45 12.03
C PRO A 35 6.42 3.05 13.22
N THR A 36 6.65 4.34 13.47
CA THR A 36 5.86 5.14 14.41
C THR A 36 4.68 5.79 13.69
N ASN A 37 4.96 6.61 12.68
CA ASN A 37 4.00 7.18 11.74
C ASN A 37 4.60 7.08 10.33
N PHE A 38 4.13 6.14 9.53
CA PHE A 38 4.59 5.89 8.18
C PHE A 38 3.47 6.17 7.20
N TYR A 39 3.72 7.06 6.27
CA TYR A 39 2.73 7.45 5.29
C TYR A 39 3.36 7.84 3.97
N LEU A 40 2.56 7.72 2.91
CA LEU A 40 2.90 8.26 1.62
C LEU A 40 2.54 9.75 1.61
N VAL A 41 3.50 10.60 1.24
CA VAL A 41 3.30 12.05 1.17
C VAL A 41 2.15 12.34 0.18
N PRO A 42 1.12 13.11 0.58
CA PRO A 42 -0.03 13.36 -0.27
C PRO A 42 0.36 14.14 -1.53
N GLY A 43 -0.28 13.81 -2.63
CA GLY A 43 -0.18 14.53 -3.88
C GLY A 43 -1.11 15.73 -3.92
N LYS A 44 -1.43 16.18 -5.14
CA LYS A 44 -2.28 17.35 -5.38
C LYS A 44 -3.67 17.00 -5.91
N GLN A 45 -3.83 15.81 -6.49
CA GLN A 45 -5.07 15.41 -7.13
C GLN A 45 -6.08 14.94 -6.08
N SER A 46 -7.35 15.27 -6.26
CA SER A 46 -8.39 14.69 -5.43
C SER A 46 -8.64 13.21 -5.81
N PRO A 47 -9.21 12.39 -4.90
CA PRO A 47 -9.61 11.03 -5.23
C PRO A 47 -10.55 10.96 -6.45
N GLU A 48 -11.45 11.93 -6.57
CA GLU A 48 -12.40 12.03 -7.69
C GLU A 48 -11.68 12.30 -9.01
N GLU A 49 -10.66 13.16 -9.02
CA GLU A 49 -9.82 13.40 -10.20
C GLU A 49 -9.03 12.14 -10.60
N ILE A 50 -8.56 11.37 -9.62
CA ILE A 50 -7.87 10.11 -9.86
C ILE A 50 -8.84 9.08 -10.46
N ILE A 51 -10.04 8.93 -9.90
CA ILE A 51 -11.08 8.02 -10.41
C ILE A 51 -11.49 8.42 -11.84
N ALA A 52 -11.72 9.71 -12.09
CA ALA A 52 -12.07 10.22 -13.41
C ALA A 52 -10.97 9.98 -14.47
N SER A 53 -9.71 9.77 -14.05
CA SER A 53 -8.59 9.44 -14.94
C SER A 53 -8.52 7.96 -15.35
N VAL A 54 -9.42 7.11 -14.85
CA VAL A 54 -9.43 5.67 -15.09
C VAL A 54 -10.56 5.34 -16.07
N GLU A 55 -10.20 4.95 -17.30
CA GLU A 55 -11.20 4.55 -18.31
C GLU A 55 -11.90 3.25 -17.94
N GLU A 56 -11.15 2.27 -17.45
CA GLU A 56 -11.70 1.02 -16.92
C GLU A 56 -10.77 0.52 -15.81
N GLY A 57 -11.32 0.13 -14.66
CA GLY A 57 -10.50 -0.33 -13.55
C GLY A 57 -11.29 -0.67 -12.29
N PHE A 58 -10.55 -0.94 -11.21
CA PHE A 58 -11.14 -1.40 -9.96
C PHE A 58 -10.72 -0.51 -8.80
N TYR A 59 -11.68 0.18 -8.20
CA TYR A 59 -11.48 0.99 -7.00
C TYR A 59 -11.60 0.10 -5.76
N VAL A 60 -10.46 -0.34 -5.23
CA VAL A 60 -10.39 -1.21 -4.06
C VAL A 60 -10.65 -0.43 -2.78
N THR A 61 -11.68 -0.82 -2.02
CA THR A 61 -12.02 -0.22 -0.72
C THR A 61 -11.71 -1.15 0.44
N GLU A 62 -11.64 -2.46 0.20
CA GLU A 62 -11.37 -3.46 1.22
C GLU A 62 -10.40 -4.54 0.72
N LEU A 63 -9.55 -5.02 1.63
CA LEU A 63 -8.59 -6.10 1.37
C LEU A 63 -8.75 -7.19 2.42
N ILE A 64 -8.86 -8.44 1.96
CA ILE A 64 -9.15 -9.62 2.79
C ILE A 64 -7.90 -10.50 2.89
N GLY A 65 -7.69 -11.12 4.05
CA GLY A 65 -6.64 -12.12 4.28
C GLY A 65 -5.21 -11.57 4.31
N PHE A 66 -4.23 -12.45 4.13
CA PHE A 66 -2.81 -12.12 4.00
C PHE A 66 -2.28 -12.75 2.72
N GLY A 67 -1.39 -12.07 2.00
CA GLY A 67 -0.80 -12.65 0.81
C GLY A 67 0.28 -11.79 0.20
N VAL A 68 1.33 -11.58 0.99
CA VAL A 68 2.54 -10.92 0.54
C VAL A 68 3.73 -11.79 0.90
N ASN A 69 4.52 -12.18 -0.10
CA ASN A 69 5.82 -12.81 0.12
C ASN A 69 6.91 -11.73 0.08
N LEU A 70 7.50 -11.41 1.22
CA LEU A 70 8.53 -10.36 1.31
C LEU A 70 9.89 -10.76 0.71
N ILE A 71 10.10 -12.04 0.40
CA ILE A 71 11.34 -12.53 -0.22
C ILE A 71 11.28 -12.31 -1.74
N THR A 72 10.19 -12.73 -2.38
CA THR A 72 10.00 -12.61 -3.84
C THR A 72 9.36 -11.29 -4.25
N GLY A 73 8.59 -10.68 -3.33
CA GLY A 73 7.75 -9.52 -3.60
C GLY A 73 6.38 -9.88 -4.16
N ASP A 74 6.02 -11.16 -4.25
CA ASP A 74 4.70 -11.55 -4.79
C ASP A 74 3.58 -11.06 -3.87
N TYR A 75 2.56 -10.47 -4.48
CA TYR A 75 1.37 -9.93 -3.85
C TYR A 75 0.13 -10.62 -4.43
N SER A 76 -0.73 -11.14 -3.58
CA SER A 76 -2.02 -11.73 -3.95
C SER A 76 -2.99 -11.65 -2.77
N ARG A 77 -4.11 -10.95 -2.91
CA ARG A 77 -5.12 -10.82 -1.83
C ARG A 77 -6.53 -10.78 -2.38
N GLY A 78 -7.48 -11.26 -1.57
CA GLY A 78 -8.89 -10.98 -1.80
C GLY A 78 -9.16 -9.49 -1.65
N ALA A 79 -10.07 -8.96 -2.47
CA ALA A 79 -10.43 -7.56 -2.49
C ALA A 79 -11.93 -7.39 -2.78
N ALA A 80 -12.47 -6.29 -2.26
CA ALA A 80 -13.79 -5.79 -2.60
C ALA A 80 -13.71 -4.28 -2.86
N GLY A 81 -14.66 -3.77 -3.63
CA GLY A 81 -14.60 -2.40 -4.11
C GLY A 81 -15.69 -2.07 -5.11
N ILE A 82 -15.39 -1.11 -5.98
CA ILE A 82 -16.32 -0.61 -6.98
C ILE A 82 -15.62 -0.59 -8.34
N TRP A 83 -16.29 -1.10 -9.37
CA TRP A 83 -15.78 -1.01 -10.73
C TRP A 83 -15.82 0.43 -11.24
N ILE A 84 -14.80 0.84 -11.98
CA ILE A 84 -14.75 2.13 -12.68
C ILE A 84 -15.00 1.86 -14.17
N ASP A 85 -16.02 2.52 -14.74
CA ASP A 85 -16.28 2.56 -16.19
C ASP A 85 -16.32 4.02 -16.64
N LYS A 86 -15.48 4.39 -17.61
CA LYS A 86 -15.33 5.72 -18.19
C LYS A 86 -15.13 6.84 -17.17
N GLY A 87 -14.34 6.57 -16.14
CA GLY A 87 -14.03 7.54 -15.08
C GLY A 87 -15.12 7.69 -14.03
N GLU A 88 -16.16 6.84 -14.05
CA GLU A 88 -17.25 6.86 -13.08
C GLU A 88 -17.34 5.54 -12.31
N LEU A 89 -17.71 5.64 -11.03
CA LEU A 89 -17.99 4.48 -10.19
C LEU A 89 -19.29 3.82 -10.66
N ALA A 90 -19.19 2.59 -11.16
CA ALA A 90 -20.27 1.90 -11.85
C ALA A 90 -21.08 0.97 -10.92
N TYR A 91 -20.48 -0.12 -10.46
CA TYR A 91 -21.16 -1.13 -9.64
C TYR A 91 -20.23 -1.78 -8.62
N PRO A 92 -20.74 -2.26 -7.47
CA PRO A 92 -19.93 -2.94 -6.47
C PRO A 92 -19.41 -4.28 -7.01
N VAL A 93 -18.18 -4.62 -6.63
CA VAL A 93 -17.50 -5.88 -6.97
C VAL A 93 -16.93 -6.48 -5.70
N GLU A 94 -17.23 -7.75 -5.46
CA GLU A 94 -16.83 -8.50 -4.28
C GLU A 94 -16.22 -9.85 -4.70
N GLU A 95 -15.58 -10.54 -3.75
CA GLU A 95 -15.01 -11.89 -3.94
C GLU A 95 -13.94 -12.00 -5.05
N VAL A 96 -13.30 -10.90 -5.44
CA VAL A 96 -12.21 -10.90 -6.41
C VAL A 96 -10.84 -11.03 -5.75
N THR A 97 -9.87 -11.55 -6.49
CA THR A 97 -8.45 -11.60 -6.10
C THR A 97 -7.66 -10.59 -6.92
N ILE A 98 -6.91 -9.73 -6.25
CA ILE A 98 -5.93 -8.85 -6.89
C ILE A 98 -4.51 -9.41 -6.72
N ALA A 99 -3.71 -9.38 -7.77
CA ALA A 99 -2.34 -9.91 -7.74
C ALA A 99 -1.33 -9.04 -8.50
N GLY A 100 -0.07 -9.14 -8.12
CA GLY A 100 1.05 -8.42 -8.72
C GLY A 100 2.37 -8.67 -7.98
N SER A 101 3.38 -7.84 -8.26
CA SER A 101 4.63 -7.80 -7.51
C SER A 101 4.79 -6.44 -6.83
N LEU A 102 5.21 -6.39 -5.56
CA LEU A 102 5.45 -5.15 -4.83
C LEU A 102 6.38 -4.18 -5.57
N LYS A 103 7.41 -4.71 -6.24
CA LYS A 103 8.34 -3.89 -7.02
C LYS A 103 7.62 -3.20 -8.18
N ASP A 104 6.83 -3.96 -8.93
CA ASP A 104 6.09 -3.45 -10.07
C ASP A 104 4.99 -2.49 -9.62
N MET A 105 4.30 -2.78 -8.53
CA MET A 105 3.31 -1.87 -7.93
C MET A 105 3.91 -0.51 -7.57
N LEU A 106 5.11 -0.49 -6.96
CA LEU A 106 5.79 0.76 -6.59
C LEU A 106 6.32 1.52 -7.82
N ILE A 107 6.81 0.83 -8.84
CA ILE A 107 7.29 1.46 -10.08
C ILE A 107 6.13 2.03 -10.90
N ASN A 108 4.99 1.35 -10.87
CA ASN A 108 3.79 1.69 -11.63
C ASN A 108 2.75 2.49 -10.82
N LEU A 109 3.19 3.17 -9.75
CA LEU A 109 2.37 4.09 -9.00
C LEU A 109 2.27 5.41 -9.79
N GLU A 110 1.10 5.66 -10.38
CA GLU A 110 0.89 6.76 -11.32
C GLU A 110 0.38 8.04 -10.65
N ALA A 111 -0.43 7.89 -9.60
CA ALA A 111 -1.04 9.02 -8.92
C ALA A 111 -1.12 8.79 -7.41
N VAL A 112 -1.03 9.90 -6.68
CA VAL A 112 -1.18 9.98 -5.23
C VAL A 112 -2.19 11.07 -4.93
N GLY A 113 -3.24 10.72 -4.19
CA GLY A 113 -4.30 11.62 -3.79
C GLY A 113 -3.85 12.64 -2.75
N SER A 114 -4.63 13.71 -2.62
CA SER A 114 -4.48 14.74 -1.60
C SER A 114 -5.17 14.39 -0.27
N ASP A 115 -5.83 13.24 -0.20
CA ASP A 115 -6.75 12.80 0.86
C ASP A 115 -6.07 11.97 1.96
N LEU A 116 -4.86 12.35 2.37
CA LEU A 116 -4.19 11.65 3.46
C LEU A 116 -4.94 11.88 4.78
N HIS A 117 -5.53 10.80 5.31
CA HIS A 117 -6.09 10.76 6.65
C HIS A 117 -5.30 9.82 7.54
N MET A 118 -4.70 10.38 8.61
CA MET A 118 -3.95 9.60 9.60
C MET A 118 -4.90 8.81 10.51
N ARG A 119 -5.19 7.57 10.14
CA ARG A 119 -6.06 6.66 10.91
C ARG A 119 -5.29 5.70 11.82
N GLY A 120 -3.96 5.66 11.68
CA GLY A 120 -3.09 4.79 12.49
C GLY A 120 -1.62 5.05 12.22
N ARG A 121 -0.78 4.10 12.62
CA ARG A 121 0.69 4.19 12.44
C ARG A 121 1.13 4.05 11.00
N ILE A 122 0.30 3.44 10.16
CA ILE A 122 0.51 3.31 8.72
C ILE A 122 -0.73 3.90 8.05
N SER A 123 -0.53 4.83 7.13
CA SER A 123 -1.63 5.49 6.42
C SER A 123 -1.19 5.86 5.00
N SER A 124 -2.13 5.91 4.08
CA SER A 124 -1.89 6.33 2.70
C SER A 124 -3.07 7.19 2.26
N PRO A 125 -2.85 8.22 1.43
CA PRO A 125 -3.92 8.76 0.60
C PRO A 125 -4.37 7.71 -0.44
N THR A 126 -5.37 8.05 -1.23
CA THR A 126 -5.74 7.30 -2.43
C THR A 126 -4.53 7.16 -3.36
N ILE A 127 -4.33 5.97 -3.94
CA ILE A 127 -3.25 5.71 -4.91
C ILE A 127 -3.79 5.04 -6.16
N LYS A 128 -3.19 5.36 -7.30
CA LYS A 128 -3.45 4.67 -8.58
C LYS A 128 -2.23 3.84 -8.96
N ILE A 129 -2.45 2.55 -9.16
CA ILE A 129 -1.45 1.62 -9.70
C ILE A 129 -1.89 1.25 -11.12
N SER A 130 -1.01 1.40 -12.10
CA SER A 130 -1.38 1.28 -13.51
C SER A 130 -1.85 -0.11 -13.92
N ARG A 131 -1.21 -1.15 -13.38
CA ARG A 131 -1.46 -2.54 -13.76
C ARG A 131 -1.38 -3.46 -12.56
N MET A 132 -2.50 -4.15 -12.33
CA MET A 132 -2.60 -5.28 -11.43
C MET A 132 -3.49 -6.32 -12.09
N THR A 133 -3.28 -7.59 -11.75
CA THR A 133 -4.19 -8.66 -12.17
C THR A 133 -5.41 -8.62 -11.26
N VAL A 134 -6.61 -8.62 -11.84
CA VAL A 134 -7.87 -8.84 -11.11
C VAL A 134 -8.45 -10.16 -11.62
N ALA A 135 -8.69 -11.10 -10.73
CA ALA A 135 -9.25 -12.42 -11.04
C ALA A 135 -10.52 -12.64 -10.21
N GLY A 136 -11.63 -12.90 -10.88
CA GLY A 136 -12.95 -13.15 -10.29
C GLY A 136 -13.94 -13.53 -11.39
N GLU A 137 -15.12 -13.99 -11.00
CA GLU A 137 -16.24 -14.29 -11.91
C GLU A 137 -17.21 -13.11 -12.06
#